data_AF-A0A2S3QFF4-F1
#
_entry.id   AF-A0A2S3QFF4-F1
#
_cell.length_a   1.000
_cell.length_b   1.000
_cell.length_c   1.000
_cell.angle_alpha   90.00
_cell.angle_beta   90.00
_cell.angle_gamma   90.00
#
_symmetry.space_group_name_H-M   'P 1'
#
loop_
_entity.id
_entity.type
_entity.pdbx_description
1 polymer ?
#
loop_
_entity_poly.entity_id
_entity_poly.type
_entity_poly.pdbx_seq_one_letter_code
_entity_poly.pdbx_strand_id
1 'polypeptide(L)'
;MATYNKLVRDKIPDIIQAAGKTCRIRTLNDEEMRLMLQRKLHEEVQEYSSATTDVEALEELADMLEVMWALAKQHGATPEQLLTIQNQKHHMRGGFEDRIFLIDVDD
;
A
#
# COMPACT_ATOMS: atom_id res chain seq x y z
N MET A 1 -27.21 2.75 5.71
CA MET A 1 -25.88 3.34 5.45
C MET A 1 -24.85 2.23 5.64
N ALA A 2 -23.94 2.03 4.69
CA ALA A 2 -22.82 1.11 4.89
C ALA A 2 -21.77 1.75 5.80
N THR A 3 -21.16 0.95 6.67
CA THR A 3 -20.07 1.38 7.55
C THR A 3 -18.78 0.79 7.02
N TYR A 4 -17.84 1.65 6.60
CA TYR A 4 -16.60 1.20 5.94
C TYR A 4 -15.41 1.09 6.89
N ASN A 5 -15.25 2.02 7.85
CA ASN A 5 -14.15 2.04 8.84
C ASN A 5 -12.75 1.83 8.24
N LYS A 6 -12.47 2.49 7.10
CA LYS A 6 -11.20 2.36 6.37
C LYS A 6 -10.47 3.69 6.21
N LEU A 7 -9.16 3.60 5.99
CA LEU A 7 -8.31 4.72 5.63
C LEU A 7 -8.57 5.07 4.15
N VAL A 8 -8.71 6.36 3.85
CA VAL A 8 -8.92 6.86 2.49
C VAL A 8 -7.93 7.99 2.20
N ARG A 9 -7.64 8.24 0.91
CA ARG A 9 -6.83 9.39 0.49
C ARG A 9 -7.54 10.70 0.84
N ASP A 10 -6.76 11.76 1.07
CA ASP A 10 -7.25 13.05 1.59
C ASP A 10 -8.37 13.69 0.77
N LYS A 11 -8.40 13.45 -0.55
CA LYS A 11 -9.40 14.03 -1.47
C LYS A 11 -10.68 13.20 -1.60
N ILE A 12 -10.74 12.01 -1.00
CA ILE A 12 -11.92 11.12 -1.11
C ILE A 12 -13.19 11.76 -0.50
N PRO A 13 -13.15 12.46 0.66
CA PRO A 13 -14.31 13.16 1.18
C PRO A 13 -14.90 14.19 0.19
N ASP A 14 -14.04 14.97 -0.46
CA ASP A 14 -14.44 15.98 -1.46
C ASP A 14 -15.08 15.32 -2.69
N ILE A 15 -14.49 14.22 -3.17
CA ILE A 15 -15.04 13.44 -4.30
C ILE A 15 -16.43 12.88 -3.94
N ILE A 16 -16.62 12.37 -2.73
CA ILE A 16 -17.92 11.88 -2.25
C ILE A 16 -18.95 13.01 -2.22
N GLN A 17 -18.56 14.18 -1.71
CA GLN A 17 -19.44 15.35 -1.65
C GLN A 17 -19.81 15.89 -3.04
N ALA A 18 -18.84 15.95 -3.96
CA ALA A 18 -19.07 16.34 -5.35
C ALA A 18 -20.04 15.38 -6.08
N ALA A 19 -20.09 14.11 -5.67
CA ALA A 19 -21.06 13.13 -6.15
C ALA A 19 -22.46 13.25 -5.48
N GLY A 20 -22.72 14.32 -4.72
CA GLY A 20 -24.00 14.57 -4.05
C GLY A 20 -24.27 13.68 -2.84
N LYS A 21 -23.26 12.94 -2.35
CA LYS A 21 -23.36 12.07 -1.18
C LYS A 21 -22.78 12.76 0.06
N THR A 22 -23.13 12.26 1.23
CA THR A 22 -22.55 12.71 2.50
C THR A 22 -21.69 11.61 3.11
N CYS A 23 -20.60 11.99 3.77
CA CYS A 23 -19.76 11.07 4.53
C CYS A 23 -19.46 11.63 5.92
N ARG A 24 -19.12 10.74 6.86
CA ARG A 24 -18.61 11.10 8.19
C ARG A 24 -17.13 10.75 8.22
N ILE A 25 -16.29 11.70 8.62
CA ILE A 25 -14.84 11.55 8.71
C ILE A 25 -14.37 11.91 10.11
N ARG A 26 -13.21 11.38 10.49
CA ARG A 26 -12.40 11.88 11.60
C ARG A 26 -10.93 11.79 11.20
N THR A 27 -10.11 12.67 11.74
CA THR A 27 -8.66 12.56 11.63
C THR A 27 -8.15 11.52 12.61
N LEU A 28 -7.17 10.72 12.17
CA LEU A 28 -6.48 9.73 13.00
C LEU A 28 -5.30 10.39 13.73
N ASN A 29 -4.99 9.91 14.94
CA ASN A 29 -3.71 10.24 15.58
C ASN A 29 -2.57 9.35 15.00
N ASP A 30 -1.33 9.57 15.43
CA ASP A 30 -0.15 8.86 14.88
C ASP A 30 -0.20 7.34 15.09
N GLU A 31 -0.66 6.86 16.25
CA GLU A 31 -0.78 5.43 16.55
C GLU A 31 -1.84 4.77 15.68
N GLU A 32 -3.02 5.40 15.59
CA GLU A 32 -4.12 4.96 14.76
C GLU A 32 -3.73 4.97 13.28
N MET A 33 -2.99 5.99 12.83
CA MET A 33 -2.52 6.10 11.45
C MET A 33 -1.57 4.93 11.10
N ARG A 34 -0.65 4.59 12.00
CA ARG A 34 0.26 3.44 11.80
C ARG A 34 -0.51 2.13 11.65
N LEU A 35 -1.47 1.88 12.55
CA LEU A 35 -2.32 0.69 12.48
C LEU A 35 -3.17 0.67 11.20
N MET A 36 -3.75 1.81 10.83
CA MET A 36 -4.62 1.91 9.66
C MET A 36 -3.86 1.80 8.35
N LEU A 37 -2.61 2.28 8.27
CA LEU A 37 -1.75 2.05 7.10
C LEU A 37 -1.40 0.57 6.92
N GLN A 38 -1.12 -0.16 8.00
CA GLN A 38 -0.88 -1.62 7.92
C GLN A 38 -2.12 -2.37 7.44
N ARG A 39 -3.31 -1.97 7.92
CA ARG A 39 -4.58 -2.52 7.44
C ARG A 39 -4.82 -2.19 5.98
N LYS A 40 -4.53 -0.94 5.57
CA LYS A 40 -4.68 -0.50 4.19
C LYS A 40 -3.76 -1.26 3.25
N LEU A 41 -2.52 -1.55 3.66
CA LEU A 41 -1.61 -2.40 2.87
C LEU A 41 -2.21 -3.81 2.65
N HIS A 42 -2.82 -4.39 3.68
CA HIS A 42 -3.52 -5.68 3.52
C HIS A 42 -4.74 -5.58 2.59
N GLU A 43 -5.52 -4.48 2.67
CA GLU A 43 -6.62 -4.21 1.75
C GLU A 43 -6.12 -4.22 0.29
N GLU A 44 -5.11 -3.42 -0.04
CA GLU A 44 -4.64 -3.31 -1.44
C GLU A 44 -4.01 -4.62 -1.93
N VAL A 45 -3.35 -5.39 -1.06
CA VAL A 45 -2.82 -6.72 -1.43
C VAL A 45 -3.97 -7.68 -1.77
N GLN A 46 -5.09 -7.63 -1.04
CA GLN A 46 -6.27 -8.44 -1.36
C GLN A 46 -6.96 -7.97 -2.64
N GLU A 47 -7.03 -6.65 -2.87
CA GLU A 47 -7.58 -6.07 -4.10
C GLU A 47 -6.71 -6.46 -5.31
N TYR A 48 -5.38 -6.33 -5.22
CA TYR A 48 -4.44 -6.81 -6.23
C TYR A 48 -4.59 -8.31 -6.52
N SER A 49 -4.72 -9.13 -5.47
CA SER A 49 -4.88 -10.58 -5.60
C SER A 49 -6.23 -10.98 -6.23
N SER A 50 -7.23 -10.09 -6.13
CA SER A 50 -8.57 -10.29 -6.69
C SER A 50 -8.76 -9.63 -8.05
N ALA A 51 -7.79 -8.84 -8.52
CA ALA A 51 -7.86 -8.14 -9.79
C ALA A 51 -8.02 -9.14 -10.94
N THR A 52 -8.94 -8.84 -11.86
CA THR A 52 -9.28 -9.71 -12.99
C THR A 52 -8.69 -9.23 -14.30
N THR A 53 -8.13 -8.01 -14.32
CA THR A 53 -7.50 -7.39 -15.47
C THR A 53 -6.14 -6.79 -15.11
N ASP A 54 -5.25 -6.66 -16.09
CA ASP A 54 -3.95 -6.02 -15.90
C ASP A 54 -4.07 -4.54 -15.50
N VAL A 55 -5.14 -3.87 -15.94
CA VAL A 55 -5.40 -2.46 -15.59
C VAL A 55 -5.74 -2.34 -14.10
N GLU A 56 -6.67 -3.16 -13.61
CA GLU A 56 -6.99 -3.24 -12.18
C GLU A 56 -5.73 -3.57 -11.37
N ALA A 57 -4.98 -4.59 -11.79
CA ALA A 57 -3.76 -4.99 -11.09
C ALA A 57 -2.72 -3.84 -11.01
N LEU A 58 -2.56 -3.04 -12.06
CA LEU A 58 -1.67 -1.88 -12.06
C LEU A 58 -2.17 -0.73 -11.15
N GLU A 59 -3.48 -0.51 -11.08
CA GLU A 59 -4.07 0.45 -10.14
C GLU A 59 -3.79 0.04 -8.69
N GLU A 60 -4.00 -1.22 -8.34
CA GLU A 60 -3.74 -1.73 -7.00
C GLU A 60 -2.25 -1.74 -6.64
N LEU A 61 -1.36 -1.97 -7.61
CA LEU A 61 0.08 -1.80 -7.43
C LEU A 61 0.46 -0.35 -7.14
N ALA A 62 -0.19 0.61 -7.78
CA ALA A 62 0.03 2.04 -7.53
C ALA A 62 -0.50 2.46 -6.15
N ASP A 63 -1.63 1.90 -5.70
CA ASP A 63 -2.16 2.12 -4.35
C ASP A 63 -1.24 1.49 -3.28
N MET A 64 -0.73 0.28 -3.50
CA MET A 64 0.30 -0.31 -2.62
C MET A 64 1.55 0.58 -2.53
N LEU A 65 1.96 1.18 -3.65
CA LEU A 65 3.12 2.08 -3.68
C LEU A 65 2.90 3.34 -2.82
N GLU A 66 1.71 3.94 -2.89
CA GLU A 66 1.32 5.05 -2.01
C GLU A 66 1.40 4.65 -0.53
N VAL A 67 0.85 3.48 -0.18
CA VAL A 67 0.86 2.97 1.19
C VAL A 67 2.29 2.68 1.67
N MET A 68 3.16 2.13 0.81
CA MET A 68 4.57 1.89 1.13
C MET A 68 5.32 3.19 1.46
N TRP A 69 5.10 4.27 0.72
CA TRP A 69 5.72 5.56 1.03
C TRP A 69 5.21 6.15 2.35
N ALA A 70 3.91 6.06 2.61
CA ALA A 70 3.32 6.52 3.87
C ALA A 70 3.86 5.72 5.07
N LEU A 71 4.03 4.40 4.93
CA LEU A 71 4.67 3.54 5.92
C LEU A 71 6.15 3.89 6.12
N ALA A 72 6.91 4.12 5.04
CA ALA A 72 8.31 4.54 5.14
C ALA A 72 8.47 5.81 5.97
N LYS A 73 7.58 6.80 5.75
CA LYS A 73 7.54 8.03 6.53
C LYS A 73 7.26 7.78 8.02
N GLN A 74 6.42 6.80 8.36
CA GLN A 74 6.18 6.38 9.76
C GLN A 74 7.41 5.74 10.44
N HIS A 75 8.38 5.31 9.63
CA HIS A 75 9.70 4.83 10.08
C HIS A 75 10.78 5.91 9.99
N GLY A 76 10.42 7.17 9.69
CA GLY A 76 11.37 8.27 9.56
C GLY A 76 12.20 8.22 8.27
N ALA A 77 11.80 7.41 7.29
CA ALA A 77 12.47 7.30 6.01
C ALA A 77 11.78 8.13 4.93
N THR A 78 12.58 8.65 4.00
CA THR A 78 12.16 9.27 2.75
C THR A 78 11.96 8.20 1.66
N PRO A 79 11.17 8.48 0.60
CA PRO A 79 11.07 7.60 -0.56
C PRO A 79 12.43 7.23 -1.15
N GLU A 80 13.35 8.19 -1.22
CA GLU A 80 14.70 8.00 -1.77
C GLU A 80 15.54 7.03 -0.91
N GLN A 81 15.42 7.11 0.41
CA GLN A 81 16.06 6.15 1.32
C GLN A 81 15.50 4.75 1.17
N LEU A 82 14.17 4.61 1.03
CA LEU A 82 13.55 3.30 0.77
C LEU A 82 14.03 2.70 -0.55
N LEU A 83 14.07 3.49 -1.62
CA LEU A 83 14.59 3.07 -2.93
C LEU A 83 16.08 2.71 -2.87
N THR A 84 16.88 3.42 -2.08
CA THR A 84 18.29 3.08 -1.85
C THR A 84 18.43 1.70 -1.21
N ILE A 85 17.62 1.41 -0.18
CA ILE A 85 17.61 0.09 0.48
C ILE A 85 17.16 -1.01 -0.50
N GLN A 86 16.14 -0.74 -1.32
CA GLN A 86 15.65 -1.68 -2.33
C GLN A 86 16.72 -1.97 -3.40
N ASN A 87 17.40 -0.94 -3.91
CA ASN A 87 18.46 -1.09 -4.90
C ASN A 87 19.68 -1.83 -4.34
N GLN A 88 20.08 -1.56 -3.09
CA GLN A 88 21.15 -2.30 -2.43
C GLN A 88 20.82 -3.79 -2.31
N LYS A 89 19.58 -4.13 -1.93
CA LYS A 89 19.12 -5.53 -1.88
C LYS A 89 19.13 -6.15 -3.28
N HIS A 90 18.66 -5.45 -4.30
CA HIS A 90 18.64 -5.93 -5.68
C HIS A 90 20.06 -6.20 -6.20
N HIS A 91 21.02 -5.31 -5.96
CA HIS A 91 22.42 -5.54 -6.33
C HIS A 91 23.05 -6.71 -5.57
N MET A 92 22.73 -6.87 -4.28
CA MET A 92 23.31 -7.93 -3.46
C MET A 92 22.68 -9.31 -3.67
N ARG A 93 21.39 -9.37 -4.03
CA ARG A 93 20.57 -10.60 -4.00
C ARG A 93 19.89 -10.92 -5.32
N GLY A 94 19.99 -10.04 -6.32
CA GLY A 94 19.20 -10.11 -7.55
C GLY A 94 17.76 -9.60 -7.38
N GLY A 95 17.01 -9.64 -8.47
CA GLY A 95 15.56 -9.47 -8.47
C GLY A 95 14.84 -10.80 -8.71
N PHE A 96 13.70 -10.74 -9.37
CA PHE A 96 12.85 -11.91 -9.64
C PHE A 96 12.91 -12.35 -11.12
N GLU A 97 13.82 -11.77 -11.91
CA GLU A 97 13.92 -11.99 -13.35
C GLU A 97 14.30 -13.44 -13.71
N ASP A 98 15.12 -14.10 -12.88
CA ASP A 98 15.59 -15.47 -13.09
C ASP A 98 14.55 -16.54 -12.68
N ARG A 99 13.40 -16.15 -12.11
CA ARG A 99 12.27 -17.03 -11.76
C ARG A 99 12.64 -18.21 -10.85
N ILE A 100 13.57 -17.98 -9.93
CA ILE A 100 14.06 -19.01 -9.01
C ILE A 100 13.02 -19.27 -7.91
N PHE A 101 12.62 -20.53 -7.75
CA PHE A 101 11.78 -21.00 -6.65
C PHE A 101 12.59 -21.98 -5.77
N LEU A 102 12.84 -21.61 -4.52
CA LEU A 102 13.54 -22.46 -3.56
C LEU A 102 12.58 -23.55 -3.04
N ILE A 103 12.97 -24.81 -3.16
CA ILE A 103 12.16 -25.95 -2.70
C ILE A 103 12.56 -26.34 -1.28
N ASP A 104 13.85 -26.63 -1.06
CA ASP A 104 14.43 -26.97 0.24
C ASP A 104 15.90 -26.55 0.30
N VAL A 105 16.48 -26.63 1.50
CA VAL A 105 17.89 -26.42 1.79
C VAL A 105 18.31 -27.56 2.70
N ASP A 106 19.34 -28.30 2.31
CA ASP A 106 20.02 -29.25 3.20
C ASP A 106 21.07 -28.50 4.06
N ASP A 107 21.26 -28.95 5.31
CA ASP A 107 22.29 -28.44 6.22
C ASP A 107 23.72 -28.87 5.81
#